data_AF-A0A553KMC0-F1
#
_entry.id   AF-A0A553KMC0-F1
#
_cell.length_a   1.000
_cell.length_b   1.000
_cell.length_c   1.000
_cell.angle_alpha   90.00
_cell.angle_beta   90.00
_cell.angle_gamma   90.00
#
_symmetry.space_group_name_H-M   'P 1'
#
loop_
_entity.id
_entity.type
_entity.pdbx_description
1 polymer ?
#
loop_
_entity_poly.entity_id
_entity_poly.type
_entity_poly.pdbx_seq_one_letter_code
_entity_poly.pdbx_strand_id
1 'polypeptide(L)' 'MCQFSPFWDFGGWGIRWFPGGWAYIVSGNRGVKLRLNDNKLLIIGSHHPEKLAEAIAEAMGDRRDG' A
#
# COMPACT_ATOMS: atom_id res chain seq x y z
N MET A 1 -7.09 3.35 4.99
CA MET A 1 -5.80 3.50 5.71
C MET A 1 -5.51 2.21 6.47
N CYS A 2 -4.24 1.80 6.60
CA CYS A 2 -3.87 0.58 7.31
C CYS A 2 -2.70 0.86 8.25
N GLN A 3 -2.77 0.31 9.46
CA GLN A 3 -1.67 0.27 10.41
C GLN A 3 -1.17 -1.18 10.46
N PHE A 4 0.14 -1.37 10.47
CA PHE A 4 0.76 -2.67 10.46
C PHE A 4 2.06 -2.65 11.26
N SER A 5 2.43 -3.76 11.87
CA SER A 5 3.69 -3.97 12.55
C SER A 5 4.68 -4.67 11.61
N PRO A 6 5.69 -3.97 11.05
CA PRO A 6 6.60 -4.52 10.04
C PRO A 6 7.27 -5.83 10.46
N PHE A 7 7.68 -5.93 11.72
CA PHE A 7 8.33 -7.12 12.27
C PHE A 7 7.37 -8.31 12.45
N TRP A 8 6.12 -8.07 12.86
CA TRP A 8 5.16 -9.13 13.18
C TRP A 8 4.27 -9.53 11.99
N ASP A 9 3.87 -8.56 11.16
CA ASP A 9 2.96 -8.78 10.02
C ASP A 9 3.70 -9.16 8.73
N PHE A 10 4.96 -8.74 8.58
CA PHE A 10 5.68 -8.86 7.31
C PHE A 10 7.14 -9.37 7.43
N GLY A 11 7.62 -9.66 8.65
CA GLY A 11 8.98 -10.19 8.87
C GLY A 11 10.10 -9.19 8.59
N GLY A 12 9.83 -7.89 8.76
CA GLY A 12 10.78 -6.79 8.59
C GLY A 12 10.44 -5.85 7.43
N TRP A 13 11.34 -4.93 7.13
CA TRP A 13 11.22 -3.96 6.03
C TRP A 13 11.52 -4.62 4.67
N GLY A 14 11.02 -4.02 3.60
CA GLY A 14 11.30 -4.39 2.22
C GLY A 14 10.05 -4.69 1.38
N ILE A 15 10.30 -5.38 0.27
CA ILE A 15 9.27 -5.88 -0.65
C ILE A 15 8.89 -7.29 -0.19
N ARG A 16 7.62 -7.48 0.18
CA ARG A 16 7.13 -8.73 0.76
C ARG A 16 5.96 -9.26 -0.04
N TRP A 17 6.04 -10.53 -0.41
CA TRP A 17 4.91 -11.25 -0.97
C TRP A 17 4.19 -12.00 0.15
N PHE A 18 2.86 -11.99 0.12
CA PHE A 18 2.02 -12.77 1.03
C PHE A 18 0.85 -13.39 0.25
N PRO A 19 0.20 -14.43 0.78
CA PRO A 19 -0.99 -14.99 0.17
C PRO A 19 -2.07 -13.92 0.01
N GLY A 20 -2.35 -13.55 -1.25
CA GLY A 20 -3.32 -12.52 -1.59
C GLY A 20 -2.72 -11.17 -2.00
N GLY A 21 -1.39 -10.98 -2.02
CA GLY A 21 -0.84 -9.72 -2.48
C GLY A 21 0.64 -9.43 -2.21
N TRP A 22 0.95 -8.13 -2.24
CA TRP A 22 2.28 -7.57 -2.03
C TRP A 22 2.25 -6.44 -1.00
N ALA A 23 3.32 -6.30 -0.24
CA ALA A 23 3.56 -5.20 0.69
C ALA A 23 4.92 -4.56 0.40
N TYR A 24 4.91 -3.26 0.11
CA TYR A 24 6.10 -2.43 -0.05
C TYR A 24 6.24 -1.56 1.17
N ILE A 25 7.11 -1.96 2.10
CA ILE A 25 7.21 -1.29 3.40
C ILE A 25 8.67 -0.93 3.63
N VAL A 26 9.01 0.34 3.39
CA VAL A 26 10.40 0.82 3.54
C VAL A 26 10.67 1.32 4.96
N SER A 27 9.69 1.98 5.59
CA SER A 27 9.76 2.49 6.96
C SER A 27 8.36 2.81 7.53
N GLY A 28 8.24 2.94 8.85
CA GLY A 28 6.98 3.25 9.56
C GLY A 28 5.99 2.08 9.71
N ASN A 29 4.92 2.31 10.48
CA ASN A 29 3.89 1.30 10.79
C ASN A 29 2.52 1.66 10.19
N ARG A 30 2.50 2.58 9.21
CA ARG A 30 1.29 3.11 8.58
C ARG A 30 1.45 3.08 7.07
N GLY A 31 0.32 3.00 6.38
CA GLY A 31 0.32 3.00 4.93
C GLY A 31 -1.07 3.00 4.30
N VAL A 32 -1.07 2.84 2.99
CA VAL A 32 -2.26 2.71 2.15
C VAL A 32 -2.41 1.26 1.74
N LYS A 33 -3.64 0.75 1.79
CA LYS A 33 -4.01 -0.57 1.30
C LYS A 33 -4.89 -0.38 0.07
N LEU A 34 -4.49 -0.98 -1.03
CA LEU A 34 -5.17 -0.95 -2.32
C LEU A 34 -5.66 -2.36 -2.65
N ARG A 35 -6.79 -2.44 -3.34
CA ARG A 35 -7.23 -3.65 -4.02
C ARG A 35 -7.09 -3.41 -5.51
N LEU A 36 -6.26 -4.22 -6.16
CA LEU A 36 -5.99 -4.15 -7.59
C LEU A 36 -7.12 -4.82 -8.38
N ASN A 37 -7.14 -4.57 -9.69
CA ASN A 37 -8.17 -5.09 -10.60
C ASN A 37 -8.15 -6.64 -10.68
N ASP A 38 -7.01 -7.27 -10.40
CA ASP A 38 -6.86 -8.72 -10.32
C ASP A 38 -7.21 -9.29 -8.93
N ASN A 39 -7.95 -8.51 -8.12
CA ASN A 39 -8.30 -8.78 -6.73
C ASN A 39 -7.12 -8.94 -5.75
N LYS A 40 -5.87 -8.75 -6.19
CA LYS A 40 -4.72 -8.79 -5.29
C LYS A 40 -4.68 -7.54 -4.41
N LEU A 41 -4.16 -7.72 -3.21
CA LEU A 41 -3.92 -6.65 -2.27
C LEU A 41 -2.53 -6.05 -2.48
N LEU A 42 -2.46 -4.73 -2.40
CA LEU A 42 -1.22 -4.00 -2.43
C LEU A 42 -1.15 -3.08 -1.22
N ILE A 43 -0.15 -3.27 -0.36
CA ILE A 43 0.08 -2.44 0.81
C ILE A 43 1.33 -1.60 0.55
N ILE A 44 1.24 -0.29 0.76
CA ILE A 44 2.36 0.65 0.60
C ILE A 44 2.55 1.39 1.91
N GLY A 45 3.70 1.19 2.55
CA GLY A 45 4.08 1.90 3.75
C GLY A 45 4.43 3.35 3.47
N SER A 46 3.97 4.27 4.32
CA SER A 46 4.24 5.70 4.21
C SER A 46 4.09 6.39 5.56
N HIS A 47 4.96 7.36 5.83
CA HIS A 47 4.82 8.28 6.97
C HIS A 47 3.67 9.28 6.78
N HIS A 48 3.23 9.50 5.54
CA HIS A 48 2.10 10.36 5.19
C HIS A 48 1.06 9.57 4.40
N PRO A 49 0.36 8.62 5.03
CA PRO A 49 -0.54 7.72 4.33
C PRO A 49 -1.76 8.44 3.72
N GLU A 50 -2.15 9.62 4.24
CA GLU A 50 -3.31 10.37 3.72
C GLU A 50 -2.98 11.05 2.40
N LYS A 51 -1.90 11.83 2.39
CA LYS A 51 -1.38 12.44 1.15
C LYS A 51 -1.09 11.40 0.07
N LEU A 52 -0.57 10.23 0.46
CA LEU A 52 -0.34 9.14 -0.49
C LEU A 52 -1.66 8.61 -1.07
N ALA A 53 -2.70 8.43 -0.24
CA ALA A 53 -4.00 7.97 -0.71
C ALA A 53 -4.65 8.98 -1.65
N GLU A 54 -4.55 10.28 -1.34
CA GLU A 54 -5.03 11.38 -2.20
C GLU A 54 -4.32 11.37 -3.56
N ALA A 55 -2.99 11.34 -3.58
CA ALA A 55 -2.22 11.31 -4.82
C ALA A 55 -2.52 10.07 -5.68
N ILE A 56 -2.75 8.91 -5.05
CA ILE A 56 -3.17 7.69 -5.76
C ILE A 56 -4.58 7.86 -6.34
N ALA A 57 -5.51 8.44 -5.59
CA ALA A 57 -6.87 8.68 -6.07
C ALA A 57 -6.90 9.65 -7.25
N GLU A 58 -6.12 10.73 -7.18
CA GLU A 58 -5.93 11.70 -8.27
C GLU A 58 -5.37 11.04 -9.53
N ALA A 59 -4.25 10.31 -9.40
CA ALA A 59 -3.64 9.58 -10.52
C ALA A 59 -4.53 8.47 -11.09
N MET A 60 -5.45 7.90 -10.31
CA MET A 60 -6.44 6.94 -10.82
C MET A 60 -7.64 7.61 -11.49
N GLY A 61 -7.99 8.83 -11.08
CA GLY A 61 -9.02 9.65 -11.73
C GLY A 61 -8.58 10.07 -13.12
N ASP A 62 -7.31 10.48 -13.25
CA ASP A 62 -6.68 10.90 -14.51
C ASP A 62 -6.64 9.77 -15.57
N ARG A 63 -6.67 8.51 -15.14
CA ARG A 63 -6.72 7.32 -16.04
C ARG A 63 -8.11 6.98 -16.57
N ARG A 64 -9.17 7.73 -16.23
CA ARG A 64 -10.52 7.51 -16.76
C ARG A 64 -10.84 8.33 -18.01
N ASP A 65 -9.92 9.23 -18.41
CA ASP A 65 -10.11 10.19 -19.50
C ASP A 65 -9.26 9.86 -20.74
N GLY A 66 -8.83 8.60 -20.90
CA GLY A 66 -8.01 8.11 -22.03
C GLY A 66 -8.55 6.85 -22.68
#